data_AF-A0A7J4JIX1-F1
#
_entry.id   AF-A0A7J4JIX1-F1
#
_cell.length_a   1.000
_cell.length_b   1.000
_cell.length_c   1.000
_cell.angle_alpha   90.00
_cell.angle_beta   90.00
_cell.angle_gamma   90.00
#
_symmetry.space_group_name_H-M   'P 1'
#
loop_
_entity.id
_entity.type
_entity.pdbx_description
1 polymer ?
#
loop_
_entity_poly.entity_id
_entity_poly.type
_entity_poly.pdbx_seq_one_letter_code
_entity_poly.pdbx_strand_id
1 'polypeptide(L)'
;MNSQFKEFKEASQGPQQLAFMAEVLYAPEIAPTEMLSRIQEQATLLNEVVVYPLGLVSLPETIHFVNDDLNLSKDFQPKDRFAQAFLSVETRKGDAIQVNLQADLAGENVQQMTVYESQNPSNAPQIIELIARYPLDSQASTLAVLGDLPYSSNPLDANALKGEALALKGLVSAQLEFENPPLALQVVSQDDFSAKAVDLNQSLSQLTGILRARLDVEGKSVYLDFQSTVDYADLKKELVNVFAAVGVKKEALTFVDPRIRLAGIFDASTNELAGTAQQLQALFQSRGIAVEIYQLVAVKADQFVDPKTGNEYAIEGGFFQALAKPGHPSKDEVSLGIQFLGKRGQALNIQAIEGEAGSPVNPREQSIPFKVN
;
A
#
# COMPACT_ATOMS: atom_id res chain seq x y z
N MET A 1 3.46 50.52 5.85
CA MET A 1 3.89 49.32 6.60
C MET A 1 5.01 48.67 5.81
N ASN A 2 6.23 48.70 6.35
CA ASN A 2 7.41 48.12 5.71
C ASN A 2 7.38 46.61 5.89
N SER A 3 7.18 45.83 4.83
CA SER A 3 7.48 44.39 4.84
C SER A 3 8.97 44.21 4.54
N GLN A 4 9.76 44.04 5.60
CA GLN A 4 11.12 43.50 5.48
C GLN A 4 11.06 42.02 5.84
N PHE A 5 10.71 41.18 4.86
CA PHE A 5 11.04 39.75 4.93
C PHE A 5 12.49 39.60 4.47
N LYS A 6 13.36 39.23 5.42
CA LYS A 6 14.77 38.96 5.19
C LYS A 6 14.95 37.87 4.12
N GLU A 7 15.84 38.15 3.18
CA GLU A 7 16.31 37.23 2.15
C GLU A 7 16.67 35.85 2.74
N PHE A 8 16.04 34.78 2.25
CA PHE A 8 16.62 33.44 2.28
C PHE A 8 17.82 33.44 1.34
N LYS A 9 19.01 33.72 1.86
CA LYS A 9 20.30 33.47 1.19
C LYS A 9 20.91 32.21 1.79
N GLU A 10 20.49 31.06 1.31
CA GLU A 10 21.38 29.90 1.27
C GLU A 10 22.06 29.88 -0.09
N ALA A 11 23.39 29.83 -0.07
CA ALA A 11 24.23 29.86 -1.24
C ALA A 11 24.07 28.58 -2.05
N SER A 12 23.19 28.58 -3.06
CA SER A 12 23.20 27.60 -4.13
C SER A 12 24.02 28.15 -5.30
N GLN A 13 25.20 27.57 -5.52
CA GLN A 13 25.89 27.71 -6.80
C GLN A 13 25.16 26.85 -7.85
N GLY A 14 24.06 27.38 -8.37
CA GLY A 14 23.28 26.87 -9.48
C GLY A 14 22.71 28.05 -10.30
N PRO A 15 22.12 27.81 -11.49
CA PRO A 15 21.53 28.89 -12.28
C PRO A 15 20.52 29.67 -11.43
N GLN A 16 20.60 31.01 -11.44
CA GLN A 16 19.71 31.89 -10.67
C GLN A 16 18.25 31.53 -10.97
N GLN A 17 17.58 30.93 -9.99
CA GLN A 17 16.14 30.69 -10.06
C GLN A 17 15.43 31.99 -9.65
N LEU A 18 14.58 32.51 -10.52
CA LEU A 18 13.69 33.60 -10.18
C LEU A 18 12.49 33.03 -9.42
N ALA A 19 12.33 33.42 -8.16
CA ALA A 19 11.16 33.09 -7.36
C ALA A 19 10.12 34.22 -7.46
N PHE A 20 8.89 33.87 -7.82
CA PHE A 20 7.75 34.79 -7.85
C PHE A 20 6.75 34.37 -6.78
N MET A 21 6.23 35.36 -6.04
CA MET A 21 5.21 35.14 -5.01
C MET A 21 4.01 36.03 -5.29
N ALA A 22 2.82 35.44 -5.21
CA ALA A 22 1.56 36.15 -5.37
C ALA A 22 0.55 35.64 -4.34
N GLU A 23 -0.21 36.55 -3.76
CA GLU A 23 -1.39 36.20 -2.96
C GLU A 23 -2.58 36.02 -3.89
N VAL A 24 -3.31 34.92 -3.74
CA VAL A 24 -4.43 34.58 -4.59
C VAL A 24 -5.68 34.41 -3.73
N LEU A 25 -6.67 35.25 -3.99
CA LEU A 25 -8.00 35.14 -3.37
C LEU A 25 -8.90 34.32 -4.29
N TYR A 26 -9.59 33.33 -3.73
CA TYR A 26 -10.50 32.46 -4.47
C TYR A 26 -11.79 32.23 -3.68
N ALA A 27 -12.81 31.74 -4.38
CA ALA A 27 -14.13 31.56 -3.81
C ALA A 27 -14.11 30.46 -2.70
N PRO A 28 -14.82 30.64 -1.57
CA PRO A 28 -14.76 29.72 -0.42
C PRO A 28 -15.08 28.25 -0.74
N GLU A 29 -15.86 28.02 -1.80
CA GLU A 29 -16.28 26.69 -2.25
C GLU A 29 -15.20 25.94 -3.06
N ILE A 30 -14.17 26.61 -3.56
CA ILE A 30 -13.09 25.96 -4.32
C ILE A 30 -12.10 25.36 -3.32
N ALA A 31 -11.85 24.06 -3.42
CA ALA A 31 -10.87 23.41 -2.56
C ALA A 31 -9.45 23.91 -2.88
N PRO A 32 -8.55 24.08 -1.88
CA PRO A 32 -7.18 24.52 -2.15
C PRO A 32 -6.42 23.62 -3.14
N THR A 33 -6.69 22.31 -3.11
CA THR A 33 -6.14 21.34 -4.06
C THR A 33 -6.63 21.58 -5.49
N GLU A 34 -7.90 21.94 -5.66
CA GLU A 34 -8.46 22.26 -6.98
C GLU A 34 -7.86 23.56 -7.52
N MET A 35 -7.64 24.55 -6.66
CA MET A 35 -6.99 25.80 -7.04
C MET A 35 -5.54 25.56 -7.48
N LEU A 36 -4.78 24.73 -6.74
CA LEU A 36 -3.43 24.34 -7.13
C LEU A 36 -3.43 23.72 -8.53
N SER A 37 -4.33 22.76 -8.82
CA SER A 37 -4.44 22.14 -10.14
C SER A 37 -4.70 23.17 -11.23
N ARG A 38 -5.64 24.10 -11.02
CA ARG A 38 -5.95 25.18 -11.99
C ARG A 38 -4.74 26.09 -12.25
N ILE A 39 -3.98 26.45 -11.22
CA ILE A 39 -2.77 27.25 -11.38
C ILE A 39 -1.73 26.46 -12.18
N GLN A 40 -1.49 25.20 -11.84
CA GLN A 40 -0.51 24.34 -12.52
C GLN A 40 -0.88 24.11 -14.00
N GLU A 41 -2.16 23.94 -14.32
CA GLU A 41 -2.65 23.80 -15.70
C GLU A 41 -2.43 25.08 -16.54
N GLN A 42 -2.55 26.26 -15.93
CA GLN A 42 -2.40 27.55 -16.62
C GLN A 42 -0.96 28.07 -16.62
N ALA A 43 -0.16 27.70 -15.63
CA ALA A 43 1.21 28.16 -15.43
C ALA A 43 2.23 27.33 -16.22
N THR A 44 2.02 27.21 -17.53
CA THR A 44 2.92 26.47 -18.46
C THR A 44 4.36 26.98 -18.51
N LEU A 45 4.64 28.16 -17.94
CA LEU A 45 5.96 28.79 -17.89
C LEU A 45 6.67 28.67 -16.52
N LEU A 46 6.01 28.10 -15.50
CA LEU A 46 6.60 27.90 -14.17
C LEU A 46 7.06 26.45 -14.04
N ASN A 47 8.34 26.25 -13.69
CA ASN A 47 8.92 24.91 -13.52
C ASN A 47 8.38 24.21 -12.26
N GLU A 48 8.10 24.98 -11.21
CA GLU A 48 7.57 24.49 -9.94
C GLU A 48 6.56 25.51 -9.40
N VAL A 49 5.41 25.01 -8.94
CA VAL A 49 4.36 25.80 -8.30
C VAL A 49 4.06 25.18 -6.96
N VAL A 50 4.29 25.94 -5.89
CA VAL A 50 3.96 25.56 -4.51
C VAL A 50 2.92 26.53 -3.99
N VAL A 51 1.85 26.00 -3.39
CA VAL A 51 0.75 26.78 -2.82
C VAL A 51 0.65 26.47 -1.34
N TYR A 52 0.52 27.51 -0.52
CA TYR A 52 0.29 27.41 0.91
C TYR A 52 -1.02 28.12 1.25
N PRO A 53 -2.11 27.38 1.50
CA PRO A 53 -3.35 27.99 1.94
C PRO A 53 -3.15 28.68 3.29
N LEU A 54 -3.73 29.86 3.43
CA LEU A 54 -3.78 30.56 4.70
C LEU A 54 -5.05 30.15 5.45
N GLY A 55 -4.88 29.56 6.63
CA GLY A 55 -5.98 29.13 7.49
C GLY A 55 -5.85 29.69 8.92
N LEU A 56 -6.93 29.56 9.70
CA LEU A 56 -6.92 29.87 11.13
C LEU A 56 -6.76 28.59 11.93
N VAL A 57 -5.74 28.55 12.79
CA VAL A 57 -5.47 27.43 13.70
C VAL A 57 -5.74 27.85 15.14
N SER A 58 -6.33 26.96 15.94
CA SER A 58 -6.45 27.21 17.38
C SER A 58 -5.10 26.98 18.04
N LEU A 59 -4.62 27.97 18.78
CA LEU A 59 -3.45 27.87 19.63
C LEU A 59 -3.83 27.38 21.04
N PRO A 60 -2.90 26.75 21.78
CA PRO A 60 -3.09 26.48 23.19
C PRO A 60 -3.09 27.78 24.01
N GLU A 61 -3.64 27.73 25.23
CA GLU A 61 -3.76 28.90 26.11
C GLU A 61 -2.39 29.47 26.52
N THR A 62 -1.38 28.60 26.64
CA THR A 62 0.00 28.98 26.94
C THR A 62 0.93 28.24 25.98
N ILE A 63 1.89 28.95 25.42
CA ILE A 63 2.91 28.46 24.50
C ILE A 63 4.27 28.66 25.16
N HIS A 64 5.04 27.58 25.26
CA HIS A 64 6.39 27.62 25.81
C HIS A 64 7.40 27.77 24.66
N PHE A 65 7.99 28.96 24.54
CA PHE A 65 9.08 29.21 23.61
C PHE A 65 10.42 28.86 24.25
N VAL A 66 11.29 28.19 23.50
CA VAL A 66 12.66 27.88 23.91
C VAL A 66 13.60 28.34 22.81
N ASN A 67 14.67 29.04 23.21
CA ASN A 67 15.82 29.36 22.37
C ASN A 67 17.02 28.63 22.95
N ASP A 68 17.39 27.51 22.33
CA ASP A 68 18.45 26.64 22.81
C ASP A 68 19.83 27.31 22.72
N ASP A 69 20.07 28.13 21.69
CA ASP A 69 21.35 28.82 21.46
C ASP A 69 21.69 29.81 22.59
N LEU A 70 20.66 30.45 23.15
CA LEU A 70 20.78 31.42 24.23
C LEU A 70 20.42 30.83 25.60
N ASN A 71 19.98 29.57 25.65
CA ASN A 71 19.44 28.91 26.83
C ASN A 71 18.34 29.75 27.54
N LEU A 72 17.41 30.27 26.74
CA LEU A 72 16.29 31.09 27.20
C LEU A 72 14.97 30.36 26.96
N SER A 73 14.10 30.34 27.97
CA SER A 73 12.72 29.89 27.83
C SER A 73 11.74 30.97 28.24
N LYS A 74 10.56 31.00 27.60
CA LYS A 74 9.52 32.00 27.89
C LYS A 74 8.12 31.46 27.59
N ASP A 75 7.20 31.72 28.51
CA ASP A 75 5.80 31.41 28.33
C ASP A 75 5.08 32.60 27.68
N PHE A 76 4.26 32.30 26.68
CA PHE A 76 3.44 33.28 25.98
C PHE A 76 1.98 32.86 26.02
N GLN A 77 1.11 33.79 26.38
CA GLN A 77 -0.34 33.61 26.33
C GLN A 77 -0.89 34.42 25.16
N PRO A 78 -1.34 33.76 24.08
CA PRO A 78 -1.94 34.46 22.95
C PRO A 78 -3.16 35.28 23.38
N LYS A 79 -3.26 36.52 22.92
CA LYS A 79 -4.46 37.36 23.16
C LYS A 79 -5.69 36.79 22.45
N ASP A 80 -5.47 36.24 21.26
CA ASP A 80 -6.48 35.56 20.46
C ASP A 80 -6.17 34.06 20.43
N ARG A 81 -7.21 33.24 20.60
CA ARG A 81 -7.10 31.78 20.51
C ARG A 81 -6.76 31.28 19.11
N PHE A 82 -6.89 32.13 18.09
CA PHE A 82 -6.66 31.76 16.69
C PHE A 82 -5.48 32.53 16.13
N ALA A 83 -4.61 31.83 15.41
CA ALA A 83 -3.54 32.42 14.62
C ALA A 83 -3.68 32.04 13.15
N GLN A 84 -3.27 32.95 12.28
CA GLN A 84 -3.13 32.66 10.86
C GLN A 84 -1.91 31.76 10.65
N ALA A 85 -2.10 30.67 9.91
CA ALA A 85 -1.06 29.71 9.60
C ALA A 85 -1.00 29.41 8.10
N PHE A 86 0.22 29.16 7.62
CA PHE A 86 0.45 28.53 6.33
C PHE A 86 0.24 27.02 6.47
N LEU A 87 -0.74 26.50 5.74
CA LEU A 87 -1.15 25.10 5.82
C LEU A 87 -0.70 24.34 4.57
N SER A 88 -0.76 23.02 4.64
CA SER A 88 -0.72 22.17 3.46
C SER A 88 -2.00 22.34 2.65
N VAL A 89 -1.91 22.19 1.32
CA VAL A 89 -3.08 22.18 0.42
C VAL A 89 -4.08 21.08 0.76
N GLU A 90 -3.61 20.00 1.39
CA GLU A 90 -4.49 18.91 1.78
C GLU A 90 -5.27 19.20 3.05
N THR A 91 -4.85 20.16 3.89
CA THR A 91 -5.44 20.39 5.22
C THR A 91 -6.88 20.88 5.14
N ARG A 92 -7.74 20.29 5.97
CA ARG A 92 -9.17 20.58 6.04
C ARG A 92 -9.55 21.18 7.39
N LYS A 93 -10.64 21.94 7.38
CA LYS A 93 -11.25 22.45 8.61
C LYS A 93 -11.58 21.29 9.54
N GLY A 94 -11.06 21.35 10.77
CA GLY A 94 -11.26 20.33 11.79
C GLY A 94 -10.13 19.29 11.88
N ASP A 95 -9.17 19.28 10.96
CA ASP A 95 -7.99 18.42 11.08
C ASP A 95 -7.21 18.76 12.37
N ALA A 96 -6.76 17.73 13.08
CA ALA A 96 -5.81 17.87 14.16
C ALA A 96 -4.41 17.91 13.54
N ILE A 97 -3.79 19.10 13.58
CA ILE A 97 -2.48 19.35 12.97
C ILE A 97 -1.44 19.71 14.04
N GLN A 98 -0.18 19.46 13.71
CA GLN A 98 0.96 20.03 14.40
C GLN A 98 1.44 21.24 13.63
N VAL A 99 1.72 22.31 14.35
CA VAL A 99 2.24 23.55 13.78
C VAL A 99 3.54 23.91 14.48
N ASN A 100 4.46 24.48 13.72
CA ASN A 100 5.61 25.16 14.27
C ASN A 100 5.29 26.65 14.35
N LEU A 101 5.64 27.25 15.49
CA LEU A 101 5.49 28.68 15.72
C LEU A 101 6.87 29.31 15.77
N GLN A 102 7.09 30.29 14.90
CA GLN A 102 8.22 31.18 14.98
C GLN A 102 7.73 32.54 15.44
N ALA A 103 8.33 33.08 16.51
CA ALA A 103 7.95 34.36 17.06
C ALA A 103 9.18 35.26 17.26
N ASP A 104 9.05 36.51 16.84
CA ASP A 104 10.02 37.56 17.13
C ASP A 104 9.57 38.31 18.38
N LEU A 105 10.42 38.29 19.42
CA LEU A 105 10.14 38.87 20.72
C LEU A 105 10.94 40.18 20.91
N ALA A 106 10.27 41.23 21.39
CA ALA A 106 10.92 42.43 21.91
C ALA A 106 10.56 42.59 23.40
N GLY A 107 11.48 42.18 24.27
CA GLY A 107 11.24 42.11 25.71
C GLY A 107 10.15 41.09 26.05
N GLU A 108 8.99 41.57 26.48
CA GLU A 108 7.83 40.72 26.84
C GLU A 108 6.78 40.62 25.73
N ASN A 109 6.93 41.37 24.66
CA ASN A 109 5.93 41.45 23.61
C ASN A 109 6.35 40.63 22.39
N VAL A 110 5.44 39.78 21.90
CA VAL A 110 5.53 39.19 20.56
C VAL A 110 5.27 40.30 19.54
N GLN A 111 6.27 40.58 18.70
CA GLN A 111 6.21 41.58 17.62
C GLN A 111 5.61 40.96 16.37
N GLN A 112 6.05 39.75 16.03
CA GLN A 112 5.59 39.00 14.88
C GLN A 112 5.53 37.52 15.23
N MET A 113 4.53 36.83 14.71
CA MET A 113 4.40 35.38 14.83
C MET A 113 4.06 34.81 13.46
N THR A 114 4.80 33.80 13.05
CA THR A 114 4.53 33.03 11.84
C THR A 114 4.27 31.60 12.25
N VAL A 115 3.15 31.07 11.78
CA VAL A 115 2.72 29.71 12.08
C VAL A 115 2.70 28.93 10.76
N TYR A 116 3.32 27.76 10.76
CA TYR A 116 3.31 26.88 9.61
C TYR A 116 3.02 25.46 10.06
N GLU A 117 2.21 24.76 9.28
CA GLU A 117 1.94 23.33 9.48
C GLU A 117 3.24 22.54 9.32
N SER A 118 3.56 21.73 10.34
CA SER A 118 4.68 20.80 10.29
C SER A 118 4.22 19.37 10.03
N GLN A 119 3.06 18.98 10.56
CA GLN A 119 2.44 17.67 10.30
C GLN A 119 0.91 17.75 10.35
N ASN A 120 0.25 16.91 9.56
CA ASN A 120 -1.21 16.68 9.66
C ASN A 120 -1.49 15.19 9.90
N PRO A 121 -1.46 14.73 11.16
CA PRO A 121 -1.79 13.35 11.53
C PRO A 121 -3.17 12.90 11.04
N SER A 122 -4.16 13.80 10.97
CA SER A 122 -5.50 13.46 10.47
C SER A 122 -5.50 13.05 9.00
N ASN A 123 -4.56 13.57 8.21
CA ASN A 123 -4.41 13.27 6.79
C ASN A 123 -3.35 12.19 6.51
N ALA A 124 -2.51 11.86 7.50
CA ALA A 124 -1.50 10.82 7.38
C ALA A 124 -2.18 9.44 7.29
N PRO A 125 -1.96 8.68 6.20
CA PRO A 125 -2.55 7.35 6.04
C PRO A 125 -1.97 6.37 7.06
N GLN A 126 -2.83 5.64 7.76
CA GLN A 126 -2.43 4.60 8.71
C GLN A 126 -2.98 3.25 8.26
N ILE A 127 -2.13 2.22 8.23
CA ILE A 127 -2.57 0.86 7.96
C ILE A 127 -3.02 0.26 9.29
N ILE A 128 -4.27 -0.17 9.34
CA ILE A 128 -4.89 -0.73 10.53
C ILE A 128 -5.31 -2.16 10.22
N GLU A 129 -5.06 -3.04 11.18
CA GLU A 129 -5.37 -4.46 11.10
C GLU A 129 -6.16 -4.86 12.35
N LEU A 130 -7.26 -5.58 12.16
CA LEU A 130 -8.09 -6.09 13.23
C LEU A 130 -8.74 -7.41 12.86
N ILE A 131 -9.21 -8.14 13.88
CA ILE A 131 -10.04 -9.34 13.72
C ILE A 131 -11.36 -9.06 14.42
N ALA A 132 -12.46 -9.21 13.69
CA ALA A 132 -13.80 -8.97 14.23
C ALA A 132 -14.81 -9.95 13.65
N ARG A 133 -15.88 -10.18 14.41
CA ARG A 133 -16.99 -11.04 13.98
C ARG A 133 -18.11 -10.19 13.42
N TYR A 134 -18.61 -10.59 12.26
CA TYR A 134 -19.73 -9.91 11.61
C TYR A 134 -20.76 -10.90 11.08
N PRO A 135 -22.05 -10.56 11.16
CA PRO A 135 -23.08 -11.30 10.44
C PRO A 135 -22.98 -11.00 8.94
N LEU A 136 -23.09 -12.05 8.12
CA LEU A 136 -23.16 -11.90 6.67
C LEU A 136 -24.53 -11.35 6.24
N ASP A 137 -24.57 -10.18 5.61
CA ASP A 137 -25.82 -9.50 5.27
C ASP A 137 -26.39 -10.01 3.94
N SER A 138 -25.55 -10.04 2.89
CA SER A 138 -25.93 -10.62 1.60
C SER A 138 -24.82 -11.45 0.98
N GLN A 139 -25.24 -12.48 0.26
CA GLN A 139 -24.39 -13.48 -0.34
C GLN A 139 -24.48 -13.32 -1.85
N ALA A 140 -23.36 -12.90 -2.47
CA ALA A 140 -23.28 -12.94 -3.91
C ALA A 140 -23.14 -14.39 -4.38
N SER A 141 -23.65 -14.68 -5.57
CA SER A 141 -23.43 -15.96 -6.26
C SER A 141 -22.05 -15.97 -6.95
N THR A 142 -21.05 -15.37 -6.32
CA THR A 142 -19.72 -15.17 -6.90
C THR A 142 -18.68 -15.82 -6.00
N LEU A 143 -17.88 -16.68 -6.60
CA LEU A 143 -16.74 -17.33 -5.97
C LEU A 143 -15.46 -16.65 -6.42
N ALA A 144 -14.58 -16.41 -5.46
CA ALA A 144 -13.21 -15.99 -5.67
C ALA A 144 -12.27 -17.18 -5.47
N VAL A 145 -11.37 -17.37 -6.42
CA VAL A 145 -10.32 -18.38 -6.33
C VAL A 145 -9.00 -17.65 -6.22
N LEU A 146 -8.23 -18.02 -5.21
CA LEU A 146 -6.88 -17.57 -5.00
C LEU A 146 -6.01 -18.81 -4.93
N GLY A 147 -4.90 -18.82 -5.63
CA GLY A 147 -4.02 -19.95 -5.56
C GLY A 147 -2.66 -19.63 -6.08
N ASP A 148 -1.81 -20.64 -6.04
CA ASP A 148 -0.49 -20.55 -6.59
C ASP A 148 0.01 -21.91 -7.06
N LEU A 149 1.08 -21.84 -7.83
CA LEU A 149 1.82 -23.00 -8.26
C LEU A 149 3.28 -22.66 -8.51
N PRO A 150 4.20 -23.62 -8.37
CA PRO A 150 5.58 -23.43 -8.78
C PRO A 150 5.69 -23.09 -10.27
N TYR A 151 6.55 -22.15 -10.64
CA TYR A 151 6.79 -21.75 -12.03
C TYR A 151 7.28 -22.90 -12.91
N SER A 152 7.94 -23.91 -12.32
CA SER A 152 8.38 -25.12 -13.02
C SER A 152 7.25 -26.07 -13.43
N SER A 153 6.05 -25.90 -12.86
CA SER A 153 4.93 -26.81 -13.04
C SER A 153 4.09 -26.45 -14.28
N ASN A 154 4.53 -26.92 -15.45
CA ASN A 154 3.81 -26.91 -16.76
C ASN A 154 3.44 -25.50 -17.29
N PRO A 155 3.48 -25.23 -18.62
CA PRO A 155 2.93 -23.99 -19.14
C PRO A 155 1.42 -24.02 -18.96
N LEU A 156 0.91 -23.21 -18.04
CA LEU A 156 -0.51 -23.09 -17.79
C LEU A 156 -1.19 -22.36 -18.94
N ASP A 157 -2.02 -23.08 -19.68
CA ASP A 157 -3.00 -22.45 -20.54
C ASP A 157 -4.18 -22.01 -19.68
N ALA A 158 -4.16 -20.76 -19.23
CA ALA A 158 -5.26 -20.14 -18.48
C ALA A 158 -6.59 -20.25 -19.22
N ASN A 159 -6.58 -20.22 -20.56
CA ASN A 159 -7.78 -20.31 -21.37
C ASN A 159 -8.35 -21.74 -21.37
N ALA A 160 -7.48 -22.76 -21.42
CA ALA A 160 -7.91 -24.14 -21.28
C ALA A 160 -8.54 -24.39 -19.90
N LEU A 161 -7.87 -23.94 -18.82
CA LEU A 161 -8.36 -24.10 -17.45
C LEU A 161 -9.68 -23.34 -17.22
N LYS A 162 -9.79 -22.13 -17.78
CA LYS A 162 -11.05 -21.35 -17.81
C LYS A 162 -12.15 -22.10 -18.54
N GLY A 163 -11.86 -22.71 -19.69
CA GLY A 163 -12.82 -23.50 -20.46
C GLY A 163 -13.32 -24.73 -19.70
N GLU A 164 -12.42 -25.45 -19.03
CA GLU A 164 -12.77 -26.58 -18.17
C GLU A 164 -13.61 -26.15 -16.96
N ALA A 165 -13.28 -25.03 -16.33
CA ALA A 165 -14.08 -24.48 -15.25
C ALA A 165 -15.49 -24.10 -15.71
N LEU A 166 -15.64 -23.44 -16.86
CA LEU A 166 -16.96 -23.11 -17.43
C LEU A 166 -17.80 -24.33 -17.80
N ALA A 167 -17.20 -25.50 -17.99
CA ALA A 167 -17.92 -26.74 -18.22
C ALA A 167 -18.52 -27.34 -16.93
N LEU A 168 -18.12 -26.86 -15.75
CA LEU A 168 -18.70 -27.29 -14.48
C LEU A 168 -20.16 -26.83 -14.38
N LYS A 169 -21.01 -27.73 -13.88
CA LYS A 169 -22.45 -27.48 -13.77
C LYS A 169 -22.70 -26.31 -12.82
N GLY A 170 -23.42 -25.31 -13.30
CA GLY A 170 -23.89 -24.19 -12.49
C GLY A 170 -23.04 -22.93 -12.59
N LEU A 171 -21.87 -22.97 -13.25
CA LEU A 171 -21.10 -21.76 -13.56
C LEU A 171 -21.63 -21.07 -14.82
N VAL A 172 -21.70 -19.74 -14.75
CA VAL A 172 -22.22 -18.86 -15.82
C VAL A 172 -21.10 -18.03 -16.42
N SER A 173 -20.14 -17.63 -15.58
CA SER A 173 -19.00 -16.83 -15.97
C SER A 173 -17.73 -17.34 -15.27
N ALA A 174 -16.59 -17.12 -15.91
CA ALA A 174 -15.28 -17.39 -15.34
C ALA A 174 -14.29 -16.33 -15.84
N GLN A 175 -13.64 -15.68 -14.91
CA GLN A 175 -12.46 -14.86 -15.12
C GLN A 175 -11.32 -15.55 -14.39
N LEU A 176 -10.20 -15.73 -15.06
CA LEU A 176 -9.05 -16.42 -14.52
C LEU A 176 -7.82 -15.80 -15.14
N GLU A 177 -6.93 -15.31 -14.29
CA GLU A 177 -5.66 -14.74 -14.70
C GLU A 177 -4.54 -15.27 -13.81
N PHE A 178 -3.39 -15.51 -14.44
CA PHE A 178 -2.15 -15.68 -13.71
C PHE A 178 -1.51 -14.31 -13.57
N GLU A 179 -1.28 -13.88 -12.34
CA GLU A 179 -0.42 -12.73 -12.12
C GLU A 179 0.99 -13.14 -12.54
N ASN A 180 1.58 -12.35 -13.43
CA ASN A 180 2.94 -12.54 -13.92
C ASN A 180 3.85 -11.41 -13.36
N PRO A 181 4.05 -11.32 -12.04
CA PRO A 181 5.07 -10.41 -11.52
C PRO A 181 6.46 -10.87 -11.99
N PRO A 182 7.50 -10.01 -11.90
CA PRO A 182 8.88 -10.45 -12.06
C PRO A 182 9.10 -11.70 -11.21
N LEU A 183 9.51 -12.78 -11.85
CA LEU A 183 9.67 -14.05 -11.17
C LEU A 183 10.96 -13.97 -10.36
N ALA A 184 10.83 -14.06 -9.05
CA ALA A 184 11.95 -14.03 -8.13
C ALA A 184 12.35 -15.46 -7.77
N LEU A 185 13.51 -15.88 -8.28
CA LEU A 185 14.15 -17.14 -7.88
C LEU A 185 15.05 -16.88 -6.67
N GLN A 186 14.94 -17.71 -5.64
CA GLN A 186 15.92 -17.75 -4.56
C GLN A 186 16.80 -18.99 -4.70
N VAL A 187 18.11 -18.77 -4.70
CA VAL A 187 19.13 -19.82 -4.61
C VAL A 187 19.75 -19.76 -3.23
N VAL A 188 19.53 -20.79 -2.42
CA VAL A 188 20.08 -20.92 -1.08
C VAL A 188 21.30 -21.82 -1.13
N SER A 189 22.35 -21.46 -0.42
CA SER A 189 23.56 -22.27 -0.28
C SER A 189 23.83 -22.61 1.18
N GLN A 190 24.37 -23.80 1.42
CA GLN A 190 24.94 -24.16 2.72
C GLN A 190 26.31 -23.49 2.95
N ASP A 191 27.01 -23.14 1.87
CA ASP A 191 28.26 -22.39 1.88
C ASP A 191 28.00 -20.87 1.84
N ASP A 192 28.82 -20.09 2.53
CA ASP A 192 28.77 -18.62 2.52
C ASP A 192 29.29 -18.03 1.19
N PHE A 193 28.45 -17.24 0.51
CA PHE A 193 28.77 -16.52 -0.71
C PHE A 193 29.53 -15.20 -0.46
N SER A 194 29.63 -14.72 0.78
CA SER A 194 30.17 -13.38 1.11
C SER A 194 31.56 -13.15 0.53
N ALA A 195 32.44 -14.15 0.62
CA ALA A 195 33.80 -14.10 0.08
C ALA A 195 33.85 -14.08 -1.46
N LYS A 196 32.74 -14.40 -2.13
CA LYS A 196 32.60 -14.57 -3.59
C LYS A 196 31.61 -13.57 -4.19
N ALA A 197 31.10 -12.62 -3.39
CA ALA A 197 29.99 -11.74 -3.76
C ALA A 197 30.28 -10.88 -5.00
N VAL A 198 31.52 -10.41 -5.16
CA VAL A 198 31.93 -9.59 -6.33
C VAL A 198 31.90 -10.42 -7.61
N ASP A 199 32.54 -11.59 -7.60
CA ASP A 199 32.60 -12.49 -8.76
C ASP A 199 31.21 -13.01 -9.14
N LEU A 200 30.38 -13.29 -8.12
CA LEU A 200 29.01 -13.74 -8.31
C LEU A 200 28.14 -12.64 -8.94
N ASN A 201 28.19 -11.41 -8.42
CA ASN A 201 27.45 -10.28 -8.98
C ASN A 201 27.84 -10.02 -10.44
N GLN A 202 29.14 -10.05 -10.75
CA GLN A 202 29.61 -9.89 -12.12
C GLN A 202 29.09 -11.01 -13.03
N SER A 203 29.16 -12.28 -12.59
CA SER A 203 28.74 -13.43 -13.39
C SER A 203 27.21 -13.45 -13.61
N LEU A 204 26.43 -13.15 -12.57
CA LEU A 204 24.97 -13.09 -12.66
C LEU A 204 24.48 -11.94 -13.56
N SER A 205 25.20 -10.81 -13.59
CA SER A 205 24.86 -9.68 -14.47
C SER A 205 25.05 -9.97 -15.96
N GLN A 206 25.76 -11.06 -16.31
CA GLN A 206 25.99 -11.47 -17.70
C GLN A 206 24.92 -12.44 -18.22
N LEU A 207 24.05 -12.96 -17.35
CA LEU A 207 22.98 -13.86 -17.75
C LEU A 207 21.88 -13.10 -18.49
N THR A 208 21.44 -13.63 -19.63
CA THR A 208 20.40 -13.00 -20.44
C THR A 208 19.04 -13.13 -19.76
N GLY A 209 18.29 -12.02 -19.69
CA GLY A 209 16.94 -12.01 -19.12
C GLY A 209 16.89 -11.91 -17.59
N ILE A 210 18.03 -11.80 -16.90
CA ILE A 210 18.08 -11.38 -15.50
C ILE A 210 17.86 -9.87 -15.43
N LEU A 211 16.87 -9.46 -14.66
CA LEU A 211 16.54 -8.05 -14.40
C LEU A 211 17.34 -7.52 -13.22
N ARG A 212 17.49 -8.35 -12.18
CA ARG A 212 18.18 -7.98 -10.94
C ARG A 212 18.72 -9.22 -10.25
N ALA A 213 19.92 -9.09 -9.70
CA ALA A 213 20.47 -10.05 -8.75
C ALA A 213 20.78 -9.33 -7.43
N ARG A 214 20.49 -9.96 -6.29
CA ARG A 214 20.90 -9.47 -4.98
C ARG A 214 21.35 -10.64 -4.11
N LEU A 215 22.46 -10.47 -3.41
CA LEU A 215 22.81 -11.38 -2.32
C LEU A 215 22.11 -10.91 -1.04
N ASP A 216 21.70 -11.89 -0.24
CA ASP A 216 21.27 -11.65 1.13
C ASP A 216 22.42 -11.13 2.00
N VAL A 217 22.09 -10.40 3.07
CA VAL A 217 23.05 -9.80 3.99
C VAL A 217 23.92 -10.85 4.68
N GLU A 218 23.37 -12.03 4.94
CA GLU A 218 24.13 -13.16 5.51
C GLU A 218 24.96 -13.92 4.48
N GLY A 219 24.87 -13.55 3.20
CA GLY A 219 25.63 -14.20 2.13
C GLY A 219 25.21 -15.65 1.84
N LYS A 220 24.07 -16.14 2.34
CA LYS A 220 23.63 -17.53 2.12
C LYS A 220 22.57 -17.69 1.04
N SER A 221 21.97 -16.59 0.60
CA SER A 221 20.94 -16.60 -0.43
C SER A 221 21.26 -15.60 -1.53
N VAL A 222 20.90 -15.96 -2.75
CA VAL A 222 20.89 -15.09 -3.92
C VAL A 222 19.47 -15.01 -4.42
N TYR A 223 18.95 -13.80 -4.57
CA TYR A 223 17.65 -13.56 -5.19
C TYR A 223 17.84 -13.01 -6.60
N LEU A 224 17.11 -13.57 -7.55
CA LEU A 224 17.20 -13.28 -8.96
C LEU A 224 15.81 -12.94 -9.50
N ASP A 225 15.62 -11.70 -9.93
CA ASP A 225 14.44 -11.31 -10.69
C ASP A 225 14.74 -11.55 -12.18
N PHE A 226 13.88 -12.29 -12.88
CA PHE A 226 14.07 -12.60 -14.30
C PHE A 226 12.79 -12.37 -15.12
N GLN A 227 12.98 -12.15 -16.42
CA GLN A 227 11.89 -11.96 -17.37
C GLN A 227 11.10 -13.27 -17.56
N SER A 228 9.77 -13.18 -17.65
CA SER A 228 8.88 -14.34 -17.84
C SER A 228 9.07 -15.08 -19.18
N THR A 229 9.85 -14.51 -20.10
CA THR A 229 10.21 -15.11 -21.39
C THR A 229 11.43 -16.05 -21.32
N VAL A 230 12.14 -16.07 -20.19
CA VAL A 230 13.31 -16.93 -20.00
C VAL A 230 12.86 -18.37 -19.75
N ASP A 231 13.47 -19.34 -20.45
CA ASP A 231 13.25 -20.76 -20.15
C ASP A 231 13.83 -21.08 -18.76
N TYR A 232 12.94 -21.48 -17.84
CA TYR A 232 13.30 -21.71 -16.46
C TYR A 232 14.28 -22.87 -16.27
N ALA A 233 14.12 -23.94 -17.06
CA ALA A 233 14.94 -25.12 -16.96
C ALA A 233 16.37 -24.83 -17.42
N ASP A 234 16.52 -24.01 -18.46
CA ASP A 234 17.82 -23.57 -18.94
C ASP A 234 18.46 -22.55 -18.01
N LEU A 235 17.70 -21.58 -17.47
CA LEU A 235 18.19 -20.65 -16.45
C LEU A 235 18.77 -21.40 -15.24
N LYS A 236 18.08 -22.43 -14.73
CA LYS A 236 18.61 -23.26 -13.64
C LYS A 236 19.95 -23.91 -13.98
N LYS A 237 20.12 -24.41 -15.21
CA LYS A 237 21.39 -25.01 -15.65
C LYS A 237 22.50 -23.96 -15.72
N GLU A 238 22.19 -22.79 -16.27
CA GLU A 238 23.14 -21.67 -16.35
C GLU A 238 23.59 -21.21 -14.97
N LEU A 239 22.66 -21.08 -14.02
CA LEU A 239 22.97 -20.72 -12.64
C LEU A 239 23.89 -21.73 -11.97
N VAL A 240 23.63 -23.04 -12.12
CA VAL A 240 24.53 -24.08 -11.60
C VAL A 240 25.96 -23.90 -12.13
N ASN A 241 26.12 -23.54 -13.41
CA ASN A 241 27.43 -23.28 -14.00
C ASN A 241 28.09 -22.02 -13.44
N VAL A 242 27.32 -20.94 -13.24
CA VAL A 242 27.81 -19.70 -12.63
C VAL A 242 28.31 -19.96 -11.19
N PHE A 243 27.52 -20.66 -10.38
CA PHE A 243 27.92 -21.01 -9.02
C PHE A 243 29.14 -21.94 -9.00
N ALA A 244 29.23 -22.89 -9.94
CA ALA A 244 30.39 -23.76 -10.08
C ALA A 244 31.67 -22.98 -10.45
N ALA A 245 31.56 -21.96 -11.31
CA ALA A 245 32.70 -21.13 -11.72
C ALA A 245 33.34 -20.35 -10.56
N VAL A 246 32.53 -19.95 -9.57
CA VAL A 246 33.03 -19.34 -8.32
C VAL A 246 33.33 -20.39 -7.23
N GLY A 247 33.37 -21.67 -7.59
CA GLY A 247 33.75 -22.77 -6.70
C GLY A 247 32.68 -23.16 -5.68
N VAL A 248 31.40 -22.93 -5.95
CA VAL A 248 30.28 -23.48 -5.15
C VAL A 248 29.80 -24.77 -5.81
N LYS A 249 29.69 -25.84 -5.01
CA LYS A 249 29.27 -27.14 -5.51
C LYS A 249 27.76 -27.18 -5.73
N LYS A 250 27.30 -27.89 -6.76
CA LYS A 250 25.87 -28.03 -7.07
C LYS A 250 25.08 -28.61 -5.89
N GLU A 251 25.66 -29.55 -5.15
CA GLU A 251 25.02 -30.23 -4.02
C GLU A 251 24.80 -29.29 -2.83
N ALA A 252 25.53 -28.17 -2.75
CA ALA A 252 25.33 -27.16 -1.73
C ALA A 252 24.17 -26.20 -2.05
N LEU A 253 23.64 -26.23 -3.29
CA LEU A 253 22.61 -25.31 -3.77
C LEU A 253 21.22 -25.90 -3.64
N THR A 254 20.29 -25.10 -3.13
CA THR A 254 18.85 -25.37 -3.12
C THR A 254 18.15 -24.26 -3.90
N PHE A 255 17.39 -24.63 -4.93
CA PHE A 255 16.59 -23.70 -5.73
C PHE A 255 15.18 -23.66 -5.17
N VAL A 256 14.74 -22.49 -4.73
CA VAL A 256 13.36 -22.24 -4.30
C VAL A 256 12.61 -21.66 -5.48
N ASP A 257 11.72 -22.46 -6.06
CA ASP A 257 11.02 -22.08 -7.28
C ASP A 257 10.13 -20.84 -7.05
N PRO A 258 10.16 -19.86 -7.98
CA PRO A 258 9.18 -18.79 -7.99
C PRO A 258 7.76 -19.40 -8.02
N ARG A 259 6.81 -18.76 -7.34
CA ARG A 259 5.41 -19.14 -7.41
C ARG A 259 4.68 -18.17 -8.35
N ILE A 260 3.88 -18.71 -9.25
CA ILE A 260 2.92 -17.95 -10.04
C ILE A 260 1.64 -17.88 -9.22
N ARG A 261 1.07 -16.68 -9.06
CA ARG A 261 -0.24 -16.52 -8.42
C ARG A 261 -1.35 -16.67 -9.45
N LEU A 262 -2.39 -17.38 -9.07
CA LEU A 262 -3.62 -17.53 -9.80
C LEU A 262 -4.71 -16.78 -9.06
N ALA A 263 -5.42 -15.90 -9.77
CA ALA A 263 -6.63 -15.29 -9.27
C ALA A 263 -7.77 -15.54 -10.25
N GLY A 264 -8.96 -15.80 -9.73
CA GLY A 264 -10.15 -15.95 -10.55
C GLY A 264 -11.43 -15.54 -9.85
N ILE A 265 -12.41 -15.15 -10.67
CA ILE A 265 -13.78 -14.85 -10.27
C ILE A 265 -14.72 -15.73 -11.08
N PHE A 266 -15.64 -16.40 -10.40
CA PHE A 266 -16.57 -17.34 -10.99
C PHE A 266 -17.98 -17.01 -10.54
N ASP A 267 -18.86 -16.65 -11.47
CA ASP A 267 -20.26 -16.45 -11.16
C ASP A 267 -21.03 -17.76 -11.34
N ALA A 268 -21.78 -18.13 -10.31
CA ALA A 268 -22.68 -19.27 -10.31
C ALA A 268 -24.13 -18.83 -10.53
N SER A 269 -24.90 -19.68 -11.20
CA SER A 269 -26.35 -19.57 -11.40
C SER A 269 -27.16 -20.13 -10.23
N THR A 270 -26.49 -20.74 -9.26
CA THR A 270 -27.12 -21.43 -8.12
C THR A 270 -26.57 -20.91 -6.81
N ASN A 271 -27.36 -21.07 -5.75
CA ASN A 271 -26.92 -20.79 -4.38
C ASN A 271 -26.19 -21.99 -3.73
N GLU A 272 -26.00 -23.11 -4.46
CA GLU A 272 -25.22 -24.26 -3.99
C GLU A 272 -23.71 -24.03 -4.18
N LEU A 273 -23.23 -22.91 -3.63
CA LEU A 273 -21.86 -22.44 -3.83
C LEU A 273 -20.82 -23.35 -3.20
N ALA A 274 -21.15 -24.03 -2.10
CA ALA A 274 -20.26 -25.02 -1.48
C ALA A 274 -19.94 -26.19 -2.42
N GLY A 275 -20.94 -26.71 -3.14
CA GLY A 275 -20.73 -27.79 -4.12
C GLY A 275 -19.94 -27.33 -5.34
N THR A 276 -20.23 -26.12 -5.84
CA THR A 276 -19.49 -25.52 -6.95
C THR A 276 -18.03 -25.27 -6.58
N ALA A 277 -17.76 -24.75 -5.38
CA ALA A 277 -16.43 -24.56 -4.85
C ALA A 277 -15.66 -25.88 -4.73
N GLN A 278 -16.28 -26.96 -4.25
CA GLN A 278 -15.64 -28.28 -4.21
C GLN A 278 -15.25 -28.80 -5.60
N GLN A 279 -16.08 -28.58 -6.62
CA GLN A 279 -15.77 -28.96 -8.00
C GLN A 279 -14.60 -28.17 -8.56
N LEU A 280 -14.58 -26.85 -8.34
CA LEU A 280 -13.46 -25.99 -8.72
C LEU A 280 -12.17 -26.43 -8.00
N GLN A 281 -12.23 -26.68 -6.70
CA GLN A 281 -11.10 -27.16 -5.91
C GLN A 281 -10.53 -28.45 -6.52
N ALA A 282 -11.38 -29.42 -6.85
CA ALA A 282 -10.97 -30.68 -7.46
C ALA A 282 -10.35 -30.47 -8.85
N LEU A 283 -10.92 -29.59 -9.68
CA LEU A 283 -10.37 -29.23 -10.98
C LEU A 283 -8.95 -28.67 -10.86
N PHE A 284 -8.74 -27.65 -10.01
CA PHE A 284 -7.44 -27.03 -9.81
C PHE A 284 -6.41 -28.01 -9.20
N GLN A 285 -6.82 -28.81 -8.22
CA GLN A 285 -5.95 -29.84 -7.63
C GLN A 285 -5.54 -30.92 -8.64
N SER A 286 -6.42 -31.32 -9.57
CA SER A 286 -6.08 -32.26 -10.65
C SER A 286 -4.97 -31.73 -11.58
N ARG A 287 -4.76 -30.41 -11.59
CA ARG A 287 -3.71 -29.71 -12.33
C ARG A 287 -2.49 -29.36 -11.47
N GLY A 288 -2.46 -29.81 -10.21
CA GLY A 288 -1.37 -29.52 -9.28
C GLY A 288 -1.36 -28.09 -8.76
N ILE A 289 -2.47 -27.36 -8.86
CA ILE A 289 -2.60 -25.98 -8.38
C ILE A 289 -3.22 -26.02 -6.98
N ALA A 290 -2.53 -25.43 -6.01
CA ALA A 290 -3.07 -25.24 -4.68
C ALA A 290 -3.95 -23.98 -4.69
N VAL A 291 -5.23 -24.13 -4.39
CA VAL A 291 -6.18 -23.02 -4.37
C VAL A 291 -6.95 -22.98 -3.04
N GLU A 292 -7.29 -21.77 -2.64
CA GLU A 292 -8.30 -21.42 -1.65
C GLU A 292 -9.48 -20.78 -2.40
N ILE A 293 -10.69 -21.18 -2.02
CA ILE A 293 -11.91 -20.72 -2.68
C ILE A 293 -12.80 -20.07 -1.64
N TYR A 294 -13.14 -18.82 -1.92
CA TYR A 294 -14.00 -17.99 -1.09
C TYR A 294 -15.26 -17.61 -1.85
N GLN A 295 -16.27 -17.21 -1.13
CA GLN A 295 -17.47 -16.56 -1.60
C GLN A 295 -17.37 -15.07 -1.28
N LEU A 296 -17.71 -14.23 -2.26
CA LEU A 296 -17.85 -12.81 -2.04
C LEU A 296 -19.14 -12.52 -1.27
N VAL A 297 -19.02 -11.78 -0.16
CA VAL A 297 -20.14 -11.45 0.72
C VAL A 297 -20.12 -9.97 1.06
N ALA A 298 -21.30 -9.39 1.27
CA ALA A 298 -21.42 -8.04 1.80
C ALA A 298 -21.67 -8.08 3.31
N VAL A 299 -20.95 -7.24 4.04
CA VAL A 299 -21.02 -7.12 5.49
C VAL A 299 -21.48 -5.71 5.84
N LYS A 300 -22.51 -5.62 6.67
CA LYS A 300 -23.02 -4.34 7.15
C LYS A 300 -22.26 -3.90 8.40
N ALA A 301 -21.61 -2.75 8.32
CA ALA A 301 -20.92 -2.11 9.44
C ALA A 301 -20.79 -0.61 9.16
N ASP A 302 -21.12 0.22 10.14
CA ASP A 302 -21.02 1.68 9.98
C ASP A 302 -19.58 2.19 10.19
N GLN A 303 -18.79 1.48 11.00
CA GLN A 303 -17.42 1.85 11.33
C GLN A 303 -16.57 0.68 11.82
N PHE A 304 -15.26 0.87 11.76
CA PHE A 304 -14.26 0.08 12.49
C PHE A 304 -13.73 0.85 13.70
N VAL A 305 -13.29 0.11 14.71
CA VAL A 305 -12.60 0.66 15.88
C VAL A 305 -11.20 0.07 15.94
N ASP A 306 -10.17 0.91 15.91
CA ASP A 306 -8.78 0.47 16.05
C ASP A 306 -8.56 -0.07 17.48
N PRO A 307 -8.22 -1.36 17.64
CA PRO A 307 -8.05 -1.96 18.97
C PRO A 307 -6.86 -1.37 19.76
N LYS A 308 -5.91 -0.70 19.11
CA LYS A 308 -4.72 -0.13 19.76
C LYS A 308 -4.98 1.27 20.31
N THR A 309 -5.73 2.09 19.56
CA THR A 309 -5.93 3.51 19.87
C THR A 309 -7.35 3.83 20.35
N GLY A 310 -8.32 2.97 20.05
CA GLY A 310 -9.75 3.23 20.27
C GLY A 310 -10.35 4.21 19.26
N ASN A 311 -9.60 4.63 18.25
CA ASN A 311 -10.10 5.55 17.22
C ASN A 311 -11.11 4.85 16.30
N GLU A 312 -12.15 5.60 15.92
CA GLU A 312 -13.23 5.11 15.07
C GLU A 312 -13.02 5.57 13.62
N TYR A 313 -13.29 4.66 12.68
CA TYR A 313 -13.15 4.89 11.24
C TYR A 313 -14.44 4.49 10.54
N ALA A 314 -15.18 5.48 10.05
CA ALA A 314 -16.42 5.27 9.34
C ALA A 314 -16.19 4.54 8.01
N ILE A 315 -17.15 3.70 7.64
CA ILE A 315 -17.18 2.95 6.39
C ILE A 315 -18.16 3.64 5.45
N GLU A 316 -17.69 4.02 4.26
CA GLU A 316 -18.53 4.68 3.28
C GLU A 316 -19.70 3.77 2.87
N GLY A 317 -20.93 4.28 3.00
CA GLY A 317 -22.16 3.52 2.68
C GLY A 317 -22.62 2.55 3.78
N GLY A 318 -21.84 2.34 4.85
CA GLY A 318 -22.21 1.44 5.96
C GLY A 318 -22.12 -0.06 5.61
N PHE A 319 -21.39 -0.41 4.56
CA PHE A 319 -21.13 -1.80 4.18
C PHE A 319 -19.73 -1.94 3.55
N PHE A 320 -19.18 -3.16 3.60
CA PHE A 320 -17.95 -3.52 2.91
C PHE A 320 -18.05 -4.94 2.34
N GLN A 321 -17.22 -5.24 1.33
CA GLN A 321 -17.10 -6.59 0.77
C GLN A 321 -16.07 -7.40 1.56
N ALA A 322 -16.35 -8.69 1.76
CA ALA A 322 -15.44 -9.64 2.38
C ALA A 322 -15.42 -10.96 1.61
N LEU A 323 -14.39 -11.76 1.88
CA LEU A 323 -14.23 -13.12 1.37
C LEU A 323 -14.51 -14.11 2.50
N ALA A 324 -15.61 -14.86 2.41
CA ALA A 324 -15.97 -15.89 3.39
C ALA A 324 -15.87 -17.28 2.77
N LYS A 325 -15.79 -18.34 3.56
CA LYS A 325 -15.86 -19.71 3.04
C LYS A 325 -17.23 -19.94 2.41
N PRO A 326 -17.31 -20.67 1.29
CA PRO A 326 -18.58 -20.90 0.62
C PRO A 326 -19.51 -21.78 1.47
N GLY A 327 -20.80 -21.45 1.49
CA GLY A 327 -21.84 -22.28 2.11
C GLY A 327 -22.31 -21.84 3.49
N HIS A 328 -21.85 -20.70 4.00
CA HIS A 328 -22.49 -20.06 5.15
C HIS A 328 -23.96 -19.74 4.83
N PRO A 329 -24.91 -19.88 5.76
CA PRO A 329 -26.24 -19.32 5.61
C PRO A 329 -26.25 -17.79 5.80
N SER A 330 -27.28 -17.10 5.29
CA SER A 330 -27.45 -15.67 5.53
C SER A 330 -27.55 -15.38 7.04
N LYS A 331 -26.93 -14.29 7.50
CA LYS A 331 -26.78 -13.88 8.90
C LYS A 331 -25.90 -14.78 9.77
N ASP A 332 -25.19 -15.73 9.19
CA ASP A 332 -24.16 -16.45 9.93
C ASP A 332 -23.05 -15.48 10.36
N GLU A 333 -22.52 -15.67 11.56
CA GLU A 333 -21.42 -14.84 12.07
C GLU A 333 -20.08 -15.47 11.69
N VAL A 334 -19.29 -14.73 10.93
CA VAL A 334 -17.94 -15.15 10.52
C VAL A 334 -16.88 -14.24 11.14
N SER A 335 -15.72 -14.83 11.44
CA SER A 335 -14.55 -14.10 11.94
C SER A 335 -13.73 -13.60 10.75
N LEU A 336 -13.65 -12.28 10.58
CA LEU A 336 -12.94 -11.64 9.47
C LEU A 336 -11.64 -11.01 9.98
N GLY A 337 -10.53 -11.34 9.33
CA GLY A 337 -9.31 -10.53 9.37
C GLY A 337 -9.47 -9.36 8.41
N ILE A 338 -9.34 -8.14 8.93
CA ILE A 338 -9.63 -6.90 8.21
C ILE A 338 -8.38 -6.02 8.22
N GLN A 339 -7.96 -5.58 7.05
CA GLN A 339 -6.96 -4.54 6.87
C GLN A 339 -7.58 -3.36 6.11
N PHE A 340 -7.31 -2.14 6.55
CA PHE A 340 -7.76 -0.94 5.85
C PHE A 340 -6.79 0.22 6.05
N LEU A 341 -6.95 1.25 5.23
CA LEU A 341 -6.24 2.51 5.36
C LEU A 341 -7.12 3.52 6.12
N GLY A 342 -6.77 3.79 7.37
CA GLY A 342 -7.37 4.85 8.17
C GLY A 342 -6.87 6.21 7.72
N LYS A 343 -7.78 7.09 7.31
CA LYS A 343 -7.47 8.50 6.96
C LYS A 343 -8.69 9.37 7.25
N ARG A 344 -8.53 10.45 8.02
CA ARG A 344 -9.63 11.37 8.42
C ARG A 344 -10.85 10.68 9.04
N GLY A 345 -10.62 9.69 9.89
CA GLY A 345 -11.71 8.91 10.49
C GLY A 345 -12.55 8.15 9.46
N GLN A 346 -11.99 7.88 8.27
CA GLN A 346 -12.59 7.02 7.24
C GLN A 346 -11.74 5.76 7.08
N ALA A 347 -12.40 4.64 6.86
CA ALA A 347 -11.78 3.39 6.46
C ALA A 347 -11.78 3.29 4.93
N LEU A 348 -10.58 3.34 4.33
CA LEU A 348 -10.39 3.27 2.88
C LEU A 348 -9.72 1.94 2.51
N ASN A 349 -9.94 1.47 1.27
CA ASN A 349 -9.31 0.25 0.75
C ASN A 349 -9.44 -0.95 1.69
N ILE A 350 -10.67 -1.19 2.16
CA ILE A 350 -10.97 -2.27 3.11
C ILE A 350 -10.74 -3.61 2.41
N GLN A 351 -9.91 -4.44 3.01
CA GLN A 351 -9.68 -5.83 2.62
C GLN A 351 -10.10 -6.71 3.79
N ALA A 352 -11.03 -7.64 3.56
CA ALA A 352 -11.58 -8.49 4.61
C ALA A 352 -11.71 -9.93 4.13
N ILE A 353 -11.19 -10.85 4.92
CA ILE A 353 -11.18 -12.28 4.61
C ILE A 353 -11.42 -13.11 5.86
N GLU A 354 -12.20 -14.17 5.72
CA GLU A 354 -12.45 -15.10 6.79
C GLU A 354 -11.17 -15.85 7.16
N GLY A 355 -10.85 -15.79 8.45
CA GLY A 355 -9.70 -16.46 9.03
C GLY A 355 -10.03 -17.01 10.40
N GLU A 356 -9.23 -17.97 10.87
CA GLU A 356 -9.31 -18.42 12.25
C GLU A 356 -8.96 -17.26 13.20
N ALA A 357 -9.72 -17.11 14.28
CA ALA A 357 -9.45 -16.09 15.28
C ALA A 357 -8.01 -16.25 15.84
N GLY A 358 -7.15 -15.27 15.56
CA GLY A 358 -5.74 -15.28 15.98
C GLY A 358 -4.73 -15.69 14.91
N SER A 359 -5.17 -16.08 13.70
CA SER A 359 -4.29 -16.28 12.55
C SER A 359 -4.18 -14.96 11.77
N PRO A 360 -2.97 -14.40 11.60
CA PRO A 360 -2.79 -13.23 10.76
C PRO A 360 -2.96 -13.64 9.30
N VAL A 361 -4.20 -13.59 8.80
CA VAL A 361 -4.41 -13.64 7.36
C VAL A 361 -3.99 -12.29 6.82
N ASN A 362 -2.90 -12.23 6.05
CA ASN A 362 -2.42 -11.00 5.42
C ASN A 362 -3.31 -10.70 4.20
N PRO A 363 -4.24 -9.73 4.27
CA PRO A 363 -5.21 -9.54 3.19
C PRO A 363 -4.54 -9.05 1.89
N ARG A 364 -3.31 -8.49 1.99
CA ARG A 364 -2.51 -8.07 0.82
C ARG A 364 -1.99 -9.23 0.00
N GLU A 365 -1.77 -10.38 0.61
CA GLU A 365 -1.30 -11.58 -0.09
C GLU A 365 -2.45 -12.31 -0.77
N GLN A 366 -3.69 -12.02 -0.37
CA GLN A 366 -4.91 -12.69 -0.79
C GLN A 366 -5.92 -11.73 -1.43
N SER A 367 -5.49 -10.53 -1.85
CA SER A 367 -6.39 -9.61 -2.55
C SER A 367 -6.58 -10.07 -3.98
N ILE A 368 -7.83 -10.07 -4.42
CA ILE A 368 -8.18 -10.38 -5.80
C ILE A 368 -7.88 -9.14 -6.66
N PRO A 369 -7.11 -9.24 -7.76
CA PRO A 369 -6.74 -8.10 -8.60
C PRO A 369 -7.91 -7.52 -9.41
N PHE A 370 -9.03 -8.23 -9.47
CA PHE A 370 -10.22 -7.81 -10.20
C PHE A 370 -11.08 -6.85 -9.39
N LYS A 371 -11.55 -5.77 -10.03
CA LYS A 371 -12.66 -4.98 -9.50
C LYS A 371 -13.95 -5.77 -9.70
N VAL A 372 -14.59 -6.16 -8.61
CA VAL A 372 -15.97 -6.65 -8.66
C VAL A 372 -16.88 -5.42 -8.81
N ASN A 373 -17.58 -5.32 -9.95
CA ASN A 373 -18.51 -4.22 -10.22
C ASN A 373 -19.81 -4.37 -9.43
#